data_AF-A0A264Q8J1-F1
#
_entry.id   AF-A0A264Q8J1-F1
#
_cell.length_a   1.000
_cell.length_b   1.000
_cell.length_c   1.000
_cell.angle_alpha   90.00
_cell.angle_beta   90.00
_cell.angle_gamma   90.00
#
_symmetry.space_group_name_H-M   'P 1'
#
loop_
_entity.id
_entity.type
_entity.pdbx_description
1 polymer ?
#
loop_
_entity_poly.entity_id
_entity_poly.type
_entity_poly.pdbx_seq_one_letter_code
_entity_poly.pdbx_strand_id
1 'polypeptide(L)'
;MPWEGGHSVVNFFRGAYSATPPDLRPVVKKIQYASPGFIELSALIDISWQIAELVTAVGGSILAANKVYDQVMRTYRQREWAKLKSEKLRIQNQIKEIELVSDAVKSLESVMALSEEQRKNLVQLSGADELVQLKILLAVYRRLSPLVELQNSGKANFSAGKNKNLKASD
;
A
#
# COMPACT_ATOMS: atom_id res chain seq x y z
N MET A 1 -7.63 7.12 -17.50
CA MET A 1 -6.92 6.05 -16.76
C MET A 1 -7.90 5.15 -16.00
N PRO A 2 -7.65 3.84 -15.81
CA PRO A 2 -8.63 2.92 -15.20
C PRO A 2 -8.89 3.15 -13.69
N TRP A 3 -8.13 4.02 -13.04
CA TRP A 3 -8.15 4.30 -11.60
C TRP A 3 -8.73 5.68 -11.22
N GLU A 4 -9.48 6.32 -12.11
CA GLU A 4 -9.91 7.71 -11.90
C GLU A 4 -11.20 7.83 -11.07
N GLY A 5 -12.08 6.83 -11.08
CA GLY A 5 -13.39 6.89 -10.41
C GLY A 5 -13.43 6.45 -8.94
N GLY A 6 -14.63 6.46 -8.33
CA GLY A 6 -14.85 6.02 -6.94
C GLY A 6 -14.55 4.53 -6.66
N HIS A 7 -14.50 3.70 -7.71
CA HIS A 7 -14.09 2.28 -7.63
C HIS A 7 -12.57 2.06 -7.86
N SER A 8 -11.80 3.14 -7.96
CA SER A 8 -10.36 3.15 -8.28
C SER A 8 -9.52 2.15 -7.49
N VAL A 9 -9.76 2.03 -6.19
CA VAL A 9 -9.01 1.16 -5.28
C VAL A 9 -9.20 -0.33 -5.59
N VAL A 10 -10.43 -0.76 -5.84
CA VAL A 10 -10.71 -2.17 -6.17
C VAL A 10 -10.14 -2.51 -7.54
N ASN A 11 -10.27 -1.58 -8.49
CA ASN A 11 -9.73 -1.71 -9.83
C ASN A 11 -8.20 -1.75 -9.84
N PHE A 12 -7.52 -1.01 -8.94
CA PHE A 12 -6.07 -1.06 -8.80
C PHE A 12 -5.58 -2.47 -8.47
N PHE A 13 -6.08 -3.07 -7.37
CA PHE A 13 -5.62 -4.41 -6.98
C PHE A 13 -6.08 -5.49 -7.95
N ARG A 14 -7.27 -5.36 -8.54
CA ARG A 14 -7.73 -6.27 -9.58
C ARG A 14 -6.84 -6.19 -10.81
N GLY A 15 -6.47 -4.98 -11.23
CA GLY A 15 -5.56 -4.70 -12.33
C GLY A 15 -4.17 -5.28 -12.08
N ALA A 16 -3.58 -4.97 -10.92
CA ALA A 16 -2.29 -5.51 -10.50
C ALA A 16 -2.30 -7.05 -10.50
N TYR A 17 -3.31 -7.66 -9.89
CA TYR A 17 -3.47 -9.12 -9.87
C TYR A 17 -3.61 -9.72 -11.28
N SER A 18 -4.38 -9.09 -12.16
CA SER A 18 -4.54 -9.54 -13.54
C SER A 18 -3.27 -9.41 -14.36
N ALA A 19 -2.45 -8.39 -14.09
CA ALA A 19 -1.18 -8.15 -14.77
C ALA A 19 -0.05 -9.06 -14.28
N THR A 20 -0.15 -9.61 -13.05
CA THR A 20 0.81 -10.60 -12.55
C THR A 20 0.62 -11.95 -13.28
N PRO A 21 1.67 -12.49 -13.92
CA PRO A 21 1.64 -13.84 -14.51
C PRO A 21 1.21 -14.90 -13.48
N PRO A 22 0.39 -15.91 -13.85
CA PRO A 22 -0.16 -16.88 -12.89
C PRO A 22 0.88 -17.62 -12.05
N ASP A 23 2.05 -17.90 -12.62
CA ASP A 23 3.21 -18.55 -11.99
C ASP A 23 3.91 -17.67 -10.94
N LEU A 24 3.78 -16.35 -11.05
CA LEU A 24 4.35 -15.38 -10.10
C LEU A 24 3.36 -14.93 -9.03
N ARG A 25 2.11 -15.40 -9.08
CA ARG A 25 1.08 -15.04 -8.09
C ARG A 25 1.36 -15.74 -6.76
N PRO A 26 1.08 -15.08 -5.63
CA PRO A 26 1.14 -15.72 -4.33
C PRO A 26 0.08 -16.83 -4.22
N VAL A 27 0.49 -18.03 -3.79
CA VAL A 27 -0.38 -19.20 -3.63
C VAL A 27 -0.21 -19.78 -2.23
N VAL A 28 -1.33 -20.17 -1.60
CA VAL A 28 -1.30 -20.96 -0.37
C VAL A 28 -0.92 -22.40 -0.72
N LYS A 29 0.24 -22.85 -0.25
CA LYS A 29 0.73 -24.22 -0.47
C LYS A 29 0.15 -25.19 0.54
N LYS A 30 0.06 -24.78 1.80
CA LYS A 30 -0.39 -25.63 2.90
C LYS A 30 -1.02 -24.79 4.01
N ILE A 31 -2.06 -25.33 4.63
CA ILE A 31 -2.58 -24.82 5.89
C ILE A 31 -2.62 -25.99 6.86
N GLN A 32 -1.99 -25.83 8.02
CA GLN A 32 -2.10 -26.73 9.15
C GLN A 32 -2.80 -26.01 10.29
N TYR A 33 -3.95 -26.53 10.70
CA TYR A 33 -4.74 -25.96 11.80
C TYR A 33 -4.32 -26.49 13.18
N ALA A 34 -3.63 -27.65 13.26
CA ALA A 34 -3.23 -28.29 14.51
C ALA A 34 -1.93 -27.69 15.09
N SER A 35 -1.93 -27.39 16.39
CA SER A 35 -0.84 -26.68 17.09
C SER A 35 0.51 -27.44 17.06
N PRO A 36 1.62 -26.79 16.66
CA PRO A 36 1.67 -25.43 16.11
C PRO A 36 1.12 -25.40 14.67
N GLY A 37 0.06 -24.62 14.45
CA GLY A 37 -0.54 -24.43 13.14
C GLY A 37 0.25 -23.43 12.31
N PHE A 38 0.22 -23.56 10.99
CA PHE A 38 0.89 -22.63 10.09
C PHE A 38 0.17 -22.52 8.73
N ILE A 39 0.42 -21.41 8.05
CA ILE A 39 0.05 -21.19 6.65
C ILE A 39 1.35 -21.04 5.87
N GLU A 40 1.56 -21.92 4.90
CA GLU A 40 2.70 -21.86 4.00
C GLU A 40 2.28 -21.18 2.69
N LEU A 41 3.00 -20.11 2.34
CA LEU A 41 2.76 -19.31 1.16
C LEU A 41 3.95 -19.43 0.20
N SER A 42 3.65 -19.64 -1.08
CA SER A 42 4.62 -19.51 -2.17
C SER A 42 4.40 -18.18 -2.84
N ALA A 43 5.40 -17.29 -2.83
CA ALA A 43 5.34 -15.97 -3.44
C ALA A 43 6.74 -15.52 -3.86
N LEU A 44 6.83 -14.45 -4.65
CA LEU A 44 8.10 -13.81 -4.95
C LEU A 44 8.75 -13.31 -3.65
N ILE A 45 9.94 -13.82 -3.35
CA ILE A 45 10.64 -13.57 -2.09
C ILE A 45 10.96 -12.07 -1.95
N ASP A 46 11.47 -11.44 -3.01
CA ASP A 46 11.83 -10.02 -3.00
C ASP A 46 10.62 -9.11 -2.71
N ILE A 47 9.46 -9.42 -3.32
CA ILE A 47 8.21 -8.69 -3.08
C ILE A 47 7.71 -8.92 -1.66
N SER A 48 7.85 -10.15 -1.15
CA SER A 48 7.46 -10.50 0.21
C SER A 48 8.28 -9.72 1.25
N TRP A 49 9.58 -9.51 0.98
CA TRP A 49 10.43 -8.66 1.82
C TRP A 49 10.04 -7.20 1.79
N GLN A 50 9.73 -6.64 0.62
CA GLN A 50 9.25 -5.25 0.54
C GLN A 50 7.95 -5.05 1.34
N ILE A 51 7.03 -6.02 1.32
CA ILE A 51 5.82 -5.98 2.16
C ILE A 51 6.18 -6.05 3.65
N ALA A 52 7.11 -6.92 4.03
CA ALA A 52 7.57 -7.04 5.42
C ALA A 52 8.21 -5.73 5.94
N GLU A 53 9.01 -5.05 5.11
CA GLU A 53 9.59 -3.74 5.41
C GLU A 53 8.51 -2.67 5.60
N LEU A 54 7.51 -2.63 4.72
CA LEU A 54 6.36 -1.73 4.83
C LEU A 54 5.57 -1.96 6.14
N VAL A 55 5.26 -3.22 6.46
CA VAL A 55 4.58 -3.58 7.71
C VAL A 55 5.41 -3.16 8.91
N THR A 56 6.72 -3.36 8.87
CA THR A 56 7.63 -2.99 9.97
C THR A 56 7.69 -1.47 10.15
N ALA A 57 7.83 -0.72 9.07
CA ALA A 57 7.88 0.75 9.10
C ALA A 57 6.60 1.36 9.69
N VAL A 58 5.44 0.92 9.20
CA VAL A 58 4.14 1.39 9.69
C VAL A 58 3.87 0.88 11.11
N GLY A 59 4.26 -0.35 11.43
CA GLY A 59 4.12 -0.91 12.78
C GLY A 59 4.91 -0.14 13.84
N GLY A 60 6.14 0.27 13.53
CA GLY A 60 6.97 1.07 14.44
C GLY A 60 6.40 2.46 14.74
N SER A 61 5.48 2.96 13.93
CA SER A 61 4.88 4.30 14.06
C SER A 61 3.35 4.30 13.96
N ILE A 62 2.69 3.19 14.30
CA ILE A 62 1.28 2.93 13.97
C ILE A 62 0.31 4.03 14.43
N LEU A 63 0.54 4.65 15.59
CA LEU A 63 -0.31 5.74 16.09
C LEU A 63 -0.19 7.00 15.21
N ALA A 64 1.03 7.36 14.83
CA ALA A 64 1.27 8.48 13.91
C ALA A 64 0.71 8.15 12.52
N ALA A 65 0.90 6.90 12.08
CA ALA A 65 0.43 6.44 10.79
C ALA A 65 -1.09 6.50 10.66
N ASN A 66 -1.81 5.99 11.67
CA ASN A 66 -3.26 6.06 11.74
C ASN A 66 -3.75 7.51 11.77
N LYS A 67 -3.08 8.39 12.53
CA LYS A 67 -3.44 9.81 12.58
C LYS A 67 -3.31 10.48 11.21
N VAL A 68 -2.22 10.25 10.49
CA VAL A 68 -2.00 10.79 9.14
C VAL A 68 -3.05 10.23 8.18
N TYR A 69 -3.26 8.92 8.18
CA TYR A 69 -4.28 8.28 7.36
C TYR A 69 -5.67 8.87 7.62
N ASP A 70 -6.08 8.98 8.88
CA ASP A 70 -7.40 9.51 9.27
C ASP A 70 -7.57 10.96 8.87
N GLN A 71 -6.55 11.79 9.07
CA GLN A 71 -6.56 13.20 8.65
C GLN A 71 -6.72 13.31 7.14
N VAL A 72 -5.89 12.58 6.38
CA VAL A 72 -5.95 12.58 4.91
C VAL A 72 -7.30 12.06 4.42
N MET A 73 -7.81 10.98 5.00
CA MET A 73 -9.09 10.38 4.60
C MET A 73 -10.29 11.27 4.96
N ARG A 74 -10.23 12.01 6.07
CA ARG A 74 -11.24 13.03 6.41
C ARG A 74 -11.27 14.12 5.34
N THR A 75 -10.11 14.68 5.00
CA THR A 75 -9.97 15.70 3.94
C THR A 75 -10.47 15.17 2.60
N TYR A 76 -10.06 13.95 2.22
CA TYR A 76 -10.46 13.26 1.00
C TYR A 76 -11.98 13.13 0.88
N ARG A 77 -12.67 12.79 1.98
CA ARG A 77 -14.14 12.67 2.00
C ARG A 77 -14.84 14.03 2.00
N GLN A 78 -14.40 14.97 2.85
CA GLN A 78 -15.01 16.30 2.96
C GLN A 78 -14.99 17.07 1.63
N ARG A 79 -13.95 16.86 0.83
CA ARG A 79 -13.75 17.50 -0.47
C ARG A 79 -14.27 16.67 -1.63
N GLU A 80 -14.93 15.54 -1.35
CA GLU A 80 -15.49 14.62 -2.33
C GLU A 80 -14.50 14.16 -3.42
N TRP A 81 -13.21 14.02 -3.07
CA TRP A 81 -12.13 13.62 -4.00
C TRP A 81 -12.37 12.26 -4.68
N ALA A 82 -13.23 11.43 -4.09
CA ALA A 82 -13.70 10.18 -4.69
C ALA A 82 -14.52 10.37 -5.98
N LYS A 83 -15.28 11.47 -6.08
CA LYS A 83 -16.19 11.76 -7.21
C LYS A 83 -15.50 12.47 -8.36
N LEU A 84 -14.30 13.00 -8.13
CA LEU A 84 -13.49 13.66 -9.15
C LEU A 84 -12.99 12.60 -10.16
N LYS A 85 -13.63 12.56 -11.33
CA LYS A 85 -13.08 11.94 -12.54
C LYS A 85 -12.02 12.91 -13.05
N SER A 86 -10.77 12.46 -13.23
CA SER A 86 -9.67 13.33 -13.62
C SER A 86 -9.87 13.84 -15.05
N GLU A 87 -10.54 14.99 -15.14
CA GLU A 87 -10.20 16.01 -16.12
C GLU A 87 -10.72 17.34 -15.57
N LYS A 88 -9.78 18.17 -15.09
CA LYS A 88 -9.98 19.54 -14.59
C LYS A 88 -10.72 19.65 -13.25
N LEU A 89 -9.94 19.75 -12.17
CA LEU A 89 -10.25 20.61 -11.02
C LEU A 89 -10.96 21.89 -11.53
N ARG A 90 -12.24 22.06 -11.18
CA ARG A 90 -13.12 23.13 -11.69
C ARG A 90 -12.61 24.53 -11.29
N ILE A 91 -11.72 25.07 -12.12
CA ILE A 91 -11.45 26.46 -12.54
C ILE A 91 -11.29 27.60 -11.50
N GLN A 92 -11.52 27.44 -10.20
CA GLN A 92 -11.21 28.51 -9.21
C GLN A 92 -10.49 28.09 -7.91
N ASN A 93 -10.20 26.79 -7.71
CA ASN A 93 -9.49 26.29 -6.50
C ASN A 93 -8.25 25.41 -6.80
N GLN A 94 -7.74 25.42 -8.04
CA GLN A 94 -6.75 24.45 -8.53
C GLN A 94 -5.44 24.38 -7.73
N ILE A 95 -4.77 25.51 -7.50
CA ILE A 95 -3.41 25.50 -6.91
C ILE A 95 -3.44 24.96 -5.48
N LYS A 96 -4.31 25.51 -4.64
CA LYS A 96 -4.45 25.08 -3.24
C LYS A 96 -4.89 23.63 -3.13
N GLU A 97 -5.76 23.15 -4.02
CA GLU A 97 -6.19 21.75 -4.01
C GLU A 97 -5.07 20.81 -4.43
N ILE A 98 -4.30 21.19 -5.46
CA ILE A 98 -3.11 20.44 -5.91
C ILE A 98 -2.09 20.37 -4.77
N GLU A 99 -1.80 21.49 -4.12
CA GLU A 99 -0.89 21.53 -2.95
C GLU A 99 -1.38 20.59 -1.85
N LEU A 100 -2.67 20.62 -1.51
CA LEU A 100 -3.23 19.74 -0.47
C LEU A 100 -3.15 18.25 -0.84
N VAL A 101 -3.36 17.90 -2.10
CA VAL A 101 -3.21 16.52 -2.57
C VAL A 101 -1.75 16.10 -2.53
N SER A 102 -0.84 16.95 -3.01
CA SER A 102 0.62 16.72 -2.97
C SER A 102 1.11 16.52 -1.54
N ASP A 103 0.66 17.36 -0.59
CA ASP A 103 1.01 17.25 0.83
C ASP A 103 0.45 15.97 1.45
N ALA A 104 -0.76 15.57 1.07
CA ALA A 104 -1.35 14.30 1.50
C ALA A 104 -0.59 13.08 0.98
N VAL A 105 -0.14 13.10 -0.29
CA VAL A 105 0.73 12.07 -0.87
C VAL A 105 2.02 11.99 -0.06
N LYS A 106 2.77 13.09 0.07
CA LYS A 106 4.04 13.14 0.81
C LYS A 106 3.90 12.66 2.25
N SER A 107 2.81 13.03 2.92
CA SER A 107 2.54 12.61 4.29
C SER A 107 2.37 11.09 4.41
N LEU A 108 1.64 10.47 3.47
CA LEU A 108 1.47 9.01 3.43
C LEU A 108 2.76 8.30 3.02
N GLU A 109 3.48 8.79 2.01
CA GLU A 109 4.76 8.22 1.60
C GLU A 109 5.79 8.21 2.74
N SER A 110 5.84 9.29 3.52
CA SER A 110 6.74 9.44 4.66
C SER A 110 6.42 8.43 5.77
N VAL A 111 5.14 8.32 6.15
CA VAL A 111 4.68 7.37 7.18
C VAL A 111 4.89 5.92 6.75
N MET A 112 4.68 5.62 5.47
CA MET A 112 4.89 4.28 4.92
C MET A 112 6.37 3.97 4.65
N ALA A 113 7.26 4.95 4.85
CA ALA A 113 8.70 4.85 4.61
C ALA A 113 9.04 4.27 3.22
N LEU A 114 8.34 4.72 2.17
CA LEU A 114 8.57 4.23 0.82
C LEU A 114 10.02 4.47 0.38
N SER A 115 10.60 3.53 -0.36
CA SER A 115 11.90 3.74 -1.02
C SER A 115 11.78 4.69 -2.22
N GLU A 116 12.91 5.21 -2.71
CA GLU A 116 12.93 6.02 -3.94
C GLU A 116 12.37 5.25 -5.14
N GLU A 117 12.70 3.96 -5.24
CA GLU A 117 12.20 3.09 -6.31
C GLU A 117 10.68 2.91 -6.20
N GLN A 118 10.15 2.71 -5.00
CA GLN A 118 8.71 2.58 -4.78
C GLN A 118 7.96 3.88 -5.11
N ARG A 119 8.53 5.04 -4.76
CA ARG A 119 7.99 6.35 -5.17
C ARG A 119 7.98 6.49 -6.70
N LYS A 120 9.07 6.15 -7.37
CA LYS A 120 9.15 6.19 -8.84
C LYS A 120 8.10 5.29 -9.48
N ASN A 121 7.94 4.07 -8.98
CA ASN A 121 6.93 3.14 -9.47
C ASN A 121 5.51 3.66 -9.24
N LEU A 122 5.24 4.30 -8.10
CA LEU A 122 3.95 4.92 -7.82
C LEU A 122 3.63 6.03 -8.85
N VAL A 123 4.58 6.92 -9.12
CA VAL A 123 4.43 7.99 -10.13
C VAL A 123 4.18 7.41 -11.52
N GLN A 124 4.88 6.34 -11.90
CA GLN A 124 4.69 5.67 -13.19
C GLN A 124 3.30 5.02 -13.29
N LEU A 125 2.88 4.28 -12.26
CA LEU A 125 1.57 3.61 -12.21
C LEU A 125 0.41 4.60 -12.23
N SER A 126 0.60 5.77 -11.64
CA SER A 126 -0.42 6.82 -11.57
C SER A 126 -0.46 7.72 -12.80
N GLY A 127 0.43 7.53 -13.79
CA GLY A 127 0.58 8.46 -14.91
C GLY A 127 0.92 9.89 -14.45
N ALA A 128 1.70 10.02 -13.37
CA ALA A 128 2.03 11.27 -12.69
C ALA A 128 0.84 12.06 -12.09
N ASP A 129 -0.37 11.48 -12.01
CA ASP A 129 -1.51 12.11 -11.34
C ASP A 129 -1.46 11.88 -9.82
N GLU A 130 -1.22 12.94 -9.04
CA GLU A 130 -1.09 12.87 -7.57
C GLU A 130 -2.39 12.43 -6.87
N LEU A 131 -3.58 12.71 -7.43
CA LEU A 131 -4.83 12.23 -6.85
C LEU A 131 -4.98 10.72 -7.04
N VAL A 132 -4.50 10.19 -8.18
CA VAL A 132 -4.39 8.74 -8.38
C VAL A 132 -3.35 8.13 -7.44
N GLN A 133 -2.19 8.76 -7.25
CA GLN A 133 -1.17 8.32 -6.27
C GLN A 133 -1.78 8.23 -4.87
N LEU A 134 -2.49 9.29 -4.44
CA LEU A 134 -3.17 9.33 -3.15
C LEU A 134 -4.19 8.19 -3.00
N LYS A 135 -5.00 7.93 -4.03
CA LYS A 135 -5.97 6.82 -4.03
C LYS A 135 -5.26 5.46 -3.86
N ILE A 136 -4.12 5.25 -4.51
CA ILE A 136 -3.31 4.04 -4.38
C ILE A 136 -2.71 3.93 -2.96
N LEU A 137 -2.14 5.00 -2.41
CA LEU A 137 -1.56 4.99 -1.07
C LEU A 137 -2.61 4.67 0.01
N LEU A 138 -3.78 5.32 -0.05
CA LEU A 138 -4.90 5.04 0.86
C LEU A 138 -5.36 3.58 0.77
N ALA A 139 -5.35 3.02 -0.44
CA ALA A 139 -5.70 1.63 -0.70
C ALA A 139 -4.70 0.63 -0.09
N VAL A 140 -3.41 0.90 -0.28
CA VAL A 140 -2.31 0.08 0.25
C VAL A 140 -2.31 0.13 1.77
N TYR A 141 -2.40 1.33 2.36
CA TYR A 141 -2.44 1.51 3.81
C TYR A 141 -3.55 0.67 4.46
N ARG A 142 -4.76 0.70 3.89
CA ARG A 142 -5.91 -0.07 4.40
C ARG A 142 -5.67 -1.59 4.38
N ARG A 143 -4.89 -2.10 3.41
CA ARG A 143 -4.52 -3.53 3.36
C ARG A 143 -3.35 -3.88 4.28
N LEU A 144 -2.51 -2.89 4.58
CA LEU A 144 -1.37 -3.04 5.46
C LEU A 144 -1.77 -3.06 6.95
N SER A 145 -2.77 -2.26 7.34
CA SER A 145 -3.21 -2.14 8.75
C SER A 145 -3.47 -3.49 9.43
N PRO A 146 -4.20 -4.45 8.84
CA PRO A 146 -4.40 -5.76 9.47
C PRO A 146 -3.11 -6.56 9.66
N LEU A 147 -2.13 -6.43 8.75
CA LEU A 147 -0.83 -7.11 8.88
C LEU A 147 -0.01 -6.51 10.02
N VAL A 148 -0.07 -5.18 10.17
CA VAL A 148 0.56 -4.46 11.29
C VAL A 148 -0.08 -4.86 12.63
N GLU A 149 -1.41 -5.00 12.68
CA GLU A 149 -2.10 -5.49 13.88
C GLU A 149 -1.70 -6.92 14.24
N LEU A 150 -1.54 -7.81 13.24
CA LEU A 150 -1.03 -9.16 13.45
C LEU A 150 0.41 -9.14 13.99
N GLN A 151 1.26 -8.25 13.48
CA GLN A 151 2.63 -8.09 13.99
C GLN A 151 2.64 -7.60 15.44
N ASN A 152 1.91 -6.52 15.71
CA ASN A 152 1.89 -5.90 17.04
C ASN A 152 1.23 -6.78 18.10
N SER A 153 0.32 -7.67 17.71
CA SER A 153 -0.26 -8.68 18.59
C SER A 153 0.60 -9.95 18.74
N GLY A 154 1.78 -10.00 18.13
CA GLY A 154 2.71 -11.14 18.19
C GLY A 154 2.24 -12.37 17.40
N LYS A 155 1.21 -12.23 16.56
CA LYS A 155 0.65 -13.32 15.73
C LYS A 155 1.38 -13.51 14.41
N ALA A 156 2.17 -12.52 14.01
CA ALA A 156 3.04 -12.58 12.83
C ALA A 156 4.37 -11.89 13.13
N ASN A 157 5.44 -12.31 12.48
CA ASN A 157 6.75 -11.69 12.62
C ASN A 157 7.33 -11.35 11.25
N PHE A 158 7.32 -10.06 10.90
CA PHE A 158 7.91 -9.55 9.65
C PHE A 158 9.34 -9.01 9.85
N SER A 159 9.82 -8.92 11.10
CA SER A 159 11.14 -8.39 11.47
C SER A 159 12.30 -9.39 11.31
N ALA A 160 12.01 -10.68 11.16
CA ALA A 160 13.01 -11.77 11.15
C ALA A 160 13.94 -11.80 9.92
N GLY A 161 13.70 -10.94 8.91
CA GLY A 161 14.31 -11.00 7.59
C GLY A 161 15.73 -10.47 7.39
N LYS A 162 16.35 -9.86 8.40
CA LYS A 162 17.74 -9.36 8.24
C LYS A 162 18.80 -10.46 8.14
N ASN A 163 18.43 -11.74 8.19
CA ASN A 163 19.35 -12.85 7.88
C ASN A 163 19.46 -13.07 6.36
N LYS A 164 20.27 -12.23 5.71
CA LYS A 164 20.67 -12.31 4.28
C LYS A 164 21.43 -13.60 3.87
N ASN A 165 21.37 -14.68 4.65
CA ASN A 165 22.18 -15.88 4.46
C ASN A 165 21.39 -17.20 4.60
N LEU A 166 20.19 -17.27 4.03
CA LEU A 166 19.66 -18.58 3.65
C LEU A 166 20.23 -18.90 2.27
N LYS A 167 21.46 -19.41 2.26
CA LYS A 167 22.01 -20.12 1.11
C LYS A 167 20.99 -21.20 0.73
N ALA A 168 20.59 -21.21 -0.54
CA ALA A 168 19.98 -22.39 -1.14
C ALA A 168 20.88 -23.58 -0.77
N SER A 169 20.36 -24.45 0.08
CA SER A 169 21.01 -25.69 0.46
C SER A 169 20.46 -26.72 -0.53
N ASP A 170 21.36 -27.17 -1.41
CA ASP A 170 21.33 -28.34 -2.32
C ASP A 170 19.98 -28.89 -2.81
#